data_AF-A0A7Y2HQ14-F1
#
_entry.id   AF-A0A7Y2HQ14-F1
#
_cell.length_a   1.000
_cell.length_b   1.000
_cell.length_c   1.000
_cell.angle_alpha   90.00
_cell.angle_beta   90.00
_cell.angle_gamma   90.00
#
_symmetry.space_group_name_H-M   'P 1'
#
loop_
_entity.id
_entity.type
_entity.pdbx_description
1 polymer ?
#
loop_
_entity_poly.entity_id
_entity_poly.type
_entity_poly.pdbx_seq_one_letter_code
_entity_poly.pdbx_strand_id
1 'polypeptide(L)'
;TGVTTTLTAFLSAVAGVSLLVGGIGIMNIMLVSVTERTREIGVRKALGATRKAVLFQFLIEALVLCFLGGLMGVLGGYGAAQLMSRVMEWETVVAAEAVITALVFSAGIGLFFGIWPAQRAAKLDPIDALRYE
;
A
#
# COMPACT_ATOMS: atom_id res chain seq x y z
N THR A 1 21.39 12.77 -25.45
CA THR A 1 20.26 11.83 -25.29
C THR A 1 20.63 10.60 -24.48
N GLY A 2 21.86 10.05 -24.57
CA GLY A 2 22.28 8.91 -23.76
C GLY A 2 22.18 9.13 -22.24
N VAL A 3 22.74 10.23 -21.72
CA VAL A 3 22.81 10.52 -20.27
C VAL A 3 21.43 10.66 -19.61
N THR A 4 20.49 11.35 -20.27
CA THR A 4 19.12 11.50 -19.75
C THR A 4 18.40 10.15 -19.67
N THR A 5 18.55 9.28 -20.69
CA THR A 5 17.96 7.93 -20.64
C THR A 5 18.55 7.07 -19.52
N THR A 6 19.87 7.12 -19.30
CA THR A 6 20.49 6.38 -18.18
C THR A 6 20.03 6.91 -16.83
N LEU A 7 19.93 8.22 -16.66
CA LEU A 7 19.43 8.83 -15.42
C LEU A 7 17.97 8.47 -15.17
N THR A 8 17.10 8.53 -16.18
CA THR A 8 15.70 8.12 -16.07
C THR A 8 15.58 6.64 -15.70
N ALA A 9 16.35 5.76 -16.35
CA ALA A 9 16.35 4.33 -16.03
C ALA A 9 16.80 4.08 -14.58
N PHE A 10 17.88 4.74 -14.15
CA PHE A 10 18.38 4.62 -12.79
C PHE A 10 17.36 5.08 -11.74
N LEU A 11 16.77 6.26 -11.93
CA LEU A 11 15.73 6.79 -11.04
C LEU A 11 14.50 5.89 -11.00
N SER A 12 14.09 5.33 -12.15
CA SER A 12 12.97 4.39 -12.22
C SER A 12 13.25 3.10 -11.46
N ALA A 13 14.49 2.59 -11.51
CA ALA A 13 14.89 1.40 -10.76
C ALA A 13 14.88 1.66 -9.25
N VAL A 14 15.43 2.79 -8.80
CA VAL A 14 15.40 3.17 -7.37
C VAL A 14 13.97 3.33 -6.88
N ALA A 15 13.12 4.03 -7.64
CA ALA A 15 11.70 4.18 -7.33
C ALA A 15 10.98 2.82 -7.24
N GLY A 16 11.28 1.90 -8.17
CA GLY A 16 10.74 0.54 -8.15
C GLY A 16 11.14 -0.25 -6.91
N VAL A 17 12.40 -0.18 -6.48
CA VAL A 17 12.87 -0.81 -5.24
C VAL A 17 12.20 -0.19 -4.02
N SER A 18 12.08 1.13 -3.96
CA SER A 18 11.38 1.82 -2.86
C SER A 18 9.91 1.38 -2.76
N LEU A 19 9.22 1.20 -3.89
CA LEU A 19 7.86 0.70 -3.94
C LEU A 19 7.75 -0.74 -3.43
N LEU A 20 8.70 -1.62 -3.80
CA LEU A 20 8.74 -2.99 -3.28
C LEU A 20 8.94 -3.02 -1.76
N VAL A 21 9.90 -2.26 -1.24
CA VAL A 21 10.15 -2.17 0.21
C VAL A 21 8.92 -1.62 0.94
N GLY A 22 8.26 -0.59 0.37
CA GLY A 22 6.99 -0.07 0.89
C GLY A 22 5.87 -1.11 0.90
N GLY A 23 5.75 -1.88 -0.18
CA GLY A 23 4.78 -2.99 -0.30
C GLY A 23 4.98 -4.07 0.75
N ILE A 24 6.23 -4.47 1.01
CA ILE A 24 6.59 -5.41 2.08
C ILE A 24 6.20 -4.84 3.45
N GLY A 25 6.41 -3.54 3.67
CA GLY A 25 5.96 -2.87 4.90
C GLY A 25 4.44 -2.98 5.11
N ILE A 26 3.65 -2.72 4.07
CA ILE A 26 2.19 -2.86 4.11
C ILE A 26 1.79 -4.31 4.44
N MET A 27 2.42 -5.29 3.78
CA MET A 27 2.19 -6.70 4.05
C MET A 27 2.44 -7.06 5.52
N ASN A 28 3.56 -6.60 6.08
CA ASN A 28 3.92 -6.88 7.47
C ASN A 28 2.95 -6.24 8.46
N ILE A 29 2.59 -4.96 8.26
CA ILE A 29 1.61 -4.28 9.10
C ILE A 29 0.27 -5.03 9.07
N MET A 30 -0.16 -5.48 7.89
CA MET A 30 -1.39 -6.24 7.75
C MET A 30 -1.31 -7.61 8.43
N LEU A 31 -0.18 -8.30 8.34
CA LEU A 31 0.01 -9.58 9.04
C LEU A 31 -0.10 -9.41 10.55
N VAL A 32 0.61 -8.43 11.11
CA VAL A 32 0.57 -8.14 12.55
C VAL A 32 -0.86 -7.78 12.96
N SER A 33 -1.53 -6.90 12.22
CA SER A 33 -2.91 -6.51 12.51
C SER A 33 -3.90 -7.68 12.48
N VAL A 34 -3.75 -8.60 11.52
CA VAL A 34 -4.57 -9.82 11.45
C VAL A 34 -4.31 -10.72 12.66
N THR A 35 -3.05 -10.86 13.07
CA THR A 35 -2.69 -11.69 14.23
C THR A 35 -3.19 -11.09 15.54
N GLU A 36 -3.15 -9.77 15.72
CA GLU A 36 -3.69 -9.09 16.91
C GLU A 36 -5.22 -9.19 16.97
N ARG A 37 -5.90 -9.09 15.82
CA ARG A 37 -7.37 -9.14 15.72
C ARG A 37 -7.92 -10.55 15.47
N THR A 38 -7.12 -11.60 15.68
CA THR A 38 -7.47 -13.01 15.40
C THR A 38 -8.80 -13.41 16.04
N ARG A 39 -8.98 -13.11 17.33
CA ARG A 39 -10.19 -13.45 18.10
C ARG A 39 -11.43 -12.73 17.58
N GLU A 40 -11.32 -11.45 17.24
CA GLU A 40 -12.43 -10.66 16.67
C GLU A 40 -12.90 -11.24 15.33
N ILE A 41 -11.96 -11.64 14.47
CA ILE A 41 -12.23 -12.28 13.19
C ILE A 41 -12.93 -13.64 13.41
N GLY A 42 -12.48 -14.41 14.41
CA GLY A 42 -13.09 -15.68 14.82
C GLY A 42 -14.55 -15.51 15.24
N VAL A 43 -14.84 -14.53 16.12
CA VAL A 43 -16.21 -14.22 16.56
C VAL A 43 -17.09 -13.82 15.37
N ARG A 44 -16.62 -12.95 14.46
CA ARG A 44 -17.39 -12.57 13.26
C ARG A 44 -17.72 -13.78 12.38
N LYS A 45 -16.77 -14.70 12.18
CA LYS A 45 -17.01 -15.92 11.40
C LYS A 45 -17.95 -16.90 12.08
N ALA A 46 -17.87 -17.05 13.41
CA ALA A 46 -18.80 -17.88 14.18
C ALA A 46 -20.25 -17.36 14.08
N LEU A 47 -20.43 -16.05 13.94
CA LEU A 47 -21.72 -15.40 13.67
C LEU A 47 -22.16 -15.45 12.20
N GLY A 48 -21.42 -16.13 11.32
CA GLY A 48 -21.79 -16.35 9.92
C GLY A 48 -21.11 -15.43 8.90
N ALA A 49 -20.10 -14.64 9.28
CA ALA A 49 -19.35 -13.84 8.31
C ALA A 49 -18.65 -14.74 7.26
N THR A 50 -18.90 -14.49 5.98
CA THR A 50 -18.29 -15.26 4.90
C THR A 50 -16.79 -14.96 4.77
N ARG A 51 -16.01 -15.92 4.28
CA ARG A 51 -14.57 -15.71 3.98
C ARG A 51 -14.34 -14.51 3.04
N LYS A 52 -15.25 -14.30 2.09
CA LYS A 52 -15.22 -13.16 1.16
C LYS A 52 -15.40 -11.84 1.89
N ALA A 53 -16.32 -11.74 2.85
CA ALA A 53 -16.54 -10.52 3.63
C ALA A 53 -15.27 -10.11 4.41
N VAL A 54 -14.62 -11.08 5.07
CA VAL A 54 -13.36 -10.83 5.79
C VAL A 54 -12.24 -10.41 4.83
N LEU A 55 -12.13 -11.09 3.69
CA LEU A 55 -11.14 -10.75 2.66
C LEU A 55 -11.33 -9.32 2.13
N PHE A 56 -12.56 -8.93 1.79
CA PHE A 56 -12.85 -7.58 1.31
C PHE A 56 -12.59 -6.51 2.37
N GLN A 57 -12.88 -6.79 3.65
CA GLN A 57 -12.58 -5.86 4.74
C GLN A 57 -11.08 -5.51 4.78
N PHE A 58 -10.21 -6.53 4.79
CA PHE A 58 -8.76 -6.30 4.83
C PHE A 58 -8.23 -5.69 3.53
N LEU A 59 -8.77 -6.05 2.36
CA LEU A 59 -8.39 -5.40 1.10
C LEU A 59 -8.76 -3.92 1.07
N ILE A 60 -9.93 -3.56 1.59
CA ILE A 60 -10.33 -2.15 1.70
C ILE A 60 -9.41 -1.42 2.69
N GLU A 61 -9.05 -2.04 3.82
CA GLU A 61 -8.09 -1.46 4.78
C GLU A 61 -6.73 -1.22 4.12
N ALA A 62 -6.24 -2.18 3.30
CA ALA A 62 -5.03 -2.03 2.48
C ALA A 62 -5.13 -0.83 1.51
N LEU A 63 -6.24 -0.76 0.78
CA LEU A 63 -6.48 0.28 -0.22
C LEU A 63 -6.56 1.67 0.42
N VAL A 64 -7.24 1.79 1.56
CA VAL A 64 -7.33 3.06 2.31
C VAL A 64 -5.95 3.49 2.78
N LEU A 65 -5.14 2.58 3.33
CA LEU A 65 -3.76 2.87 3.73
C LEU A 65 -2.91 3.34 2.53
N CYS A 66 -3.02 2.67 1.38
CA CYS A 66 -2.30 3.04 0.16
C CYS A 66 -2.78 4.37 -0.40
N PHE A 67 -4.08 4.64 -0.37
CA PHE A 67 -4.64 5.89 -0.86
C PHE A 67 -4.21 7.07 0.02
N LEU A 68 -4.26 6.92 1.35
CA LEU A 68 -3.77 7.93 2.29
C LEU A 68 -2.27 8.15 2.15
N GLY A 69 -1.48 7.07 2.08
CA GLY A 69 -0.05 7.14 1.85
C GLY A 69 0.31 7.80 0.53
N GLY A 70 -0.40 7.44 -0.54
CA GLY A 70 -0.26 8.03 -1.87
C GLY A 70 -0.60 9.51 -1.89
N LEU A 71 -1.70 9.92 -1.25
CA LEU A 71 -2.08 11.33 -1.14
C LEU A 71 -1.03 12.14 -0.36
N MET A 72 -0.55 11.61 0.77
CA MET A 72 0.54 12.25 1.52
C MET A 72 1.83 12.32 0.69
N GLY A 73 2.15 11.28 -0.07
CA GLY A 73 3.29 11.26 -0.98
C GLY A 73 3.18 12.30 -2.09
N VAL A 74 2.00 12.47 -2.69
CA VAL A 74 1.75 13.50 -3.71
C VAL A 74 1.87 14.90 -3.13
N LEU A 75 1.29 15.15 -1.96
CA LEU A 75 1.39 16.45 -1.27
C LEU A 75 2.84 16.77 -0.90
N GLY A 76 3.57 15.80 -0.35
CA GLY A 76 4.98 15.94 -0.01
C GLY A 76 5.86 16.16 -1.25
N GLY A 77 5.60 15.40 -2.33
CA GLY A 77 6.31 15.53 -3.60
C GLY A 77 6.07 16.87 -4.28
N TYR A 78 4.82 17.35 -4.30
CA TYR A 78 4.48 18.67 -4.79
C TYR A 78 5.12 19.78 -3.96
N GLY A 79 5.08 19.66 -2.62
CA GLY A 79 5.73 20.60 -1.71
C GLY A 79 7.24 20.68 -1.92
N ALA A 80 7.90 19.53 -2.09
CA ALA A 80 9.33 19.45 -2.38
C ALA A 80 9.66 20.06 -3.75
N ALA A 81 8.86 19.78 -4.78
CA ALA A 81 9.04 20.37 -6.12
C ALA A 81 8.93 21.89 -6.09
N GLN A 82 7.96 22.43 -5.34
CA GLN A 82 7.77 23.87 -5.17
C GLN A 82 8.91 24.52 -4.39
N LEU A 83 9.42 23.85 -3.36
CA LEU A 83 10.57 24.32 -2.59
C LEU A 83 11.84 24.37 -3.47
N MET A 84 12.09 23.32 -4.25
CA MET A 84 13.24 23.28 -5.16
C MET A 84 13.14 24.34 -6.25
N SER A 85 11.94 24.58 -6.80
CA SER A 85 11.74 25.64 -7.80
C SER A 85 12.14 27.02 -7.25
N ARG A 86 11.81 27.32 -5.99
CA ARG A 86 12.15 28.59 -5.35
C ARG A 86 13.62 28.74 -4.96
N VAL A 87 14.29 27.64 -4.60
CA VAL A 87 15.69 27.69 -4.13
C VAL A 87 16.69 27.60 -5.29
N MET A 88 16.37 26.81 -6.31
CA MET A 88 17.29 26.46 -7.41
C MET A 88 16.90 27.10 -8.75
N GLU A 89 15.82 27.89 -8.79
CA GLU A 89 15.24 28.51 -10.01
C GLU A 89 14.94 27.49 -11.13
N TRP A 90 14.63 26.25 -10.77
CA TRP A 90 14.27 25.20 -11.72
C TRP A 90 12.78 25.23 -12.06
N GLU A 91 12.47 25.10 -13.35
CA GLU A 91 11.10 24.92 -13.83
C GLU A 91 10.67 23.47 -13.62
N THR A 92 10.13 23.16 -12.44
CA THR A 92 9.62 21.82 -12.09
C THR A 92 8.15 21.68 -12.50
N VAL A 93 7.91 20.94 -13.57
CA VAL A 93 6.55 20.62 -14.04
C VAL A 93 6.10 19.27 -13.46
N VAL A 94 5.09 19.30 -12.59
CA VAL A 94 4.42 18.09 -12.09
C VAL A 94 3.26 17.76 -13.01
N ALA A 95 3.45 16.79 -13.90
CA ALA A 95 2.40 16.34 -14.81
C ALA A 95 1.28 15.59 -14.05
N ALA A 96 0.02 15.96 -14.29
CA ALA A 96 -1.13 15.29 -13.68
C ALA A 96 -1.19 13.79 -14.03
N GLU A 97 -0.78 13.42 -15.24
CA GLU A 97 -0.69 12.03 -15.69
C GLU A 97 0.28 11.20 -14.84
N ALA A 98 1.42 11.78 -14.45
CA ALA A 98 2.41 11.12 -13.59
C ALA A 98 1.87 10.89 -12.17
N VAL A 99 1.09 11.83 -11.64
CA VAL A 99 0.43 11.70 -10.34
C VAL A 99 -0.60 10.58 -10.37
N ILE A 100 -1.44 10.55 -11.41
CA ILE A 100 -2.47 9.51 -11.57
C ILE A 100 -1.82 8.13 -11.71
N THR A 101 -0.79 8.00 -12.56
CA THR A 101 -0.08 6.71 -12.71
C THR A 101 0.59 6.28 -11.41
N ALA A 102 1.20 7.19 -10.65
CA ALA A 102 1.79 6.87 -9.34
C ALA A 102 0.73 6.38 -8.33
N LEU A 103 -0.43 7.03 -8.25
CA LEU A 103 -1.52 6.62 -7.37
C LEU A 103 -2.09 5.24 -7.75
N VAL A 104 -2.34 5.01 -9.04
CA VAL A 104 -2.82 3.71 -9.55
C VAL A 104 -1.80 2.62 -9.27
N PHE A 105 -0.51 2.89 -9.49
CA PHE A 105 0.55 1.93 -9.25
C PHE A 105 0.71 1.61 -7.76
N SER A 106 0.63 2.62 -6.88
CA SER A 106 0.64 2.45 -5.42
C SER A 106 -0.54 1.59 -4.95
N ALA A 107 -1.74 1.85 -5.46
CA ALA A 107 -2.92 1.03 -5.16
C ALA A 107 -2.74 -0.42 -5.63
N GLY A 108 -2.14 -0.63 -6.81
CA GLY A 108 -1.81 -1.96 -7.34
C GLY A 108 -0.84 -2.74 -6.45
N ILE A 109 0.25 -2.09 -6.01
CA ILE A 109 1.21 -2.66 -5.04
C ILE A 109 0.49 -3.02 -3.73
N GLY A 110 -0.32 -2.12 -3.20
CA GLY A 110 -1.12 -2.34 -2.00
C GLY A 110 -2.04 -3.55 -2.10
N LEU A 111 -2.75 -3.68 -3.22
CA LEU A 111 -3.61 -4.82 -3.49
C LEU A 111 -2.78 -6.11 -3.55
N PHE A 112 -1.68 -6.11 -4.31
CA PHE A 112 -0.84 -7.28 -4.50
C PHE A 112 -0.30 -7.83 -3.18
N PHE A 113 0.30 -6.96 -2.37
CA PHE A 113 0.87 -7.32 -1.08
C PHE A 113 -0.19 -7.56 0.02
N GLY A 114 -1.38 -6.95 -0.08
CA GLY A 114 -2.48 -7.12 0.86
C GLY A 114 -3.32 -8.40 0.64
N ILE A 115 -3.33 -8.97 -0.56
CA ILE A 115 -4.11 -10.18 -0.86
C ILE A 115 -3.67 -11.37 -0.01
N TRP A 116 -2.37 -11.61 0.14
CA TRP A 116 -1.85 -12.74 0.90
C TRP A 116 -2.28 -12.73 2.38
N PRO A 117 -2.05 -11.65 3.16
CA PRO A 117 -2.51 -11.57 4.55
C PRO A 117 -4.04 -11.54 4.67
N ALA A 118 -4.77 -10.88 3.76
CA ALA A 118 -6.22 -10.90 3.75
C ALA A 118 -6.79 -12.32 3.54
N GLN A 119 -6.17 -13.11 2.67
CA GLN A 119 -6.51 -14.51 2.48
C GLN A 119 -6.20 -15.37 3.71
N ARG A 120 -5.06 -15.11 4.37
CA ARG A 120 -4.70 -15.76 5.64
C ARG A 120 -5.78 -15.51 6.69
N ALA A 121 -6.19 -14.25 6.88
CA ALA A 121 -7.27 -13.85 7.78
C ALA A 121 -8.61 -14.54 7.42
N ALA A 122 -8.95 -14.57 6.14
CA ALA A 122 -10.19 -15.17 5.64
C ALA A 122 -10.24 -16.70 5.81
N LYS A 123 -9.10 -17.39 5.88
CA LYS A 123 -9.00 -18.85 6.05
C LYS A 123 -8.93 -19.32 7.51
N LEU A 124 -8.76 -18.43 8.48
CA LEU A 124 -8.80 -18.79 9.91
C LEU A 124 -10.06 -19.56 10.30
N ASP A 125 -9.90 -20.67 11.03
CA ASP A 125 -11.00 -21.43 11.58
C ASP A 125 -11.54 -20.73 12.84
N PRO A 126 -12.86 -20.45 12.93
CA PRO A 126 -13.45 -19.83 14.11
C PRO A 126 -13.21 -20.62 15.41
N ILE A 127 -13.10 -21.95 15.36
CA ILE A 127 -12.84 -22.78 16.55
C ILE A 127 -11.43 -22.52 17.07
N ASP A 128 -10.43 -22.53 16.18
CA ASP A 128 -9.03 -22.26 16.53
C ASP A 128 -8.84 -20.80 16.99
N ALA A 129 -9.53 -19.86 16.35
CA ALA A 129 -9.46 -18.44 16.71
C ALA A 129 -10.06 -18.12 18.10
N LEU A 130 -10.99 -18.95 18.59
CA LEU A 130 -11.61 -18.82 19.91
C LEU A 130 -10.86 -19.61 21.00
N ARG A 131 -10.09 -20.64 20.63
CA ARG A 131 -9.18 -21.39 21.52
C ARG A 131 -7.85 -20.69 21.75
N TYR A 132 -7.55 -19.63 21.00
CA TYR A 132 -6.38 -18.79 21.19
C TYR A 132 -6.49 -18.02 22.53
N GLU A 133 -5.87 -18.56 23.56
CA GLU A 133 -5.02 -17.80 24.50
C GLU A 133 -3.57 -17.88 24.02
#